data_AF-A0A949J9P8-F1
#
_entry.id   AF-A0A949J9P8-F1
#
_cell.length_a   1.000
_cell.length_b   1.000
_cell.length_c   1.000
_cell.angle_alpha   90.00
_cell.angle_beta   90.00
_cell.angle_gamma   90.00
#
_symmetry.space_group_name_H-M   'P 1'
#
loop_
_entity.id
_entity.type
_entity.pdbx_description
1 polymer ?
#
loop_
_entity_poly.entity_id
_entity_poly.type
_entity_poly.pdbx_seq_one_letter_code
_entity_poly.pdbx_strand_id
1 'polypeptide(L)'
;VVRTAPGAVIDIFGNTLSTNTNGIHSERWRTGATTSALVTVTCNNIMKNNQFGMRNDEAVTIMAERNWWGHTSGPFHATLNHHGAGNHVSDFVDFFPWGLVLDPCDPLISGSEYSQVLKKQVCSLARYNVQEAEKLLESVQGLMGLLGVDENLLSDPYLEAQSLIAEAEALLEKARLFCQNSQNCIAGNTLAVEALTLLDQANELLEALLG
;
A
#
# COMPACT_ATOMS: atom_id res chain seq x y z
N VAL A 1 -4.04 -13.20 20.20
CA VAL A 1 -3.47 -14.39 19.54
C VAL A 1 -4.62 -15.29 19.11
N VAL A 2 -4.54 -15.84 17.90
CA VAL A 2 -5.54 -16.71 17.27
C VAL A 2 -4.86 -18.04 16.97
N ARG A 3 -5.35 -19.12 17.57
CA ARG A 3 -4.80 -20.46 17.36
C ARG A 3 -5.63 -21.21 16.33
N THR A 4 -5.05 -21.49 15.18
CA THR A 4 -5.74 -22.02 13.99
C THR A 4 -5.85 -23.54 14.03
N ALA A 5 -6.87 -24.06 14.70
CA ALA A 5 -7.17 -25.49 14.66
C ALA A 5 -7.67 -25.91 13.27
N PRO A 6 -7.36 -27.12 12.77
CA PRO A 6 -7.84 -27.59 11.48
C PRO A 6 -9.37 -27.52 11.40
N GLY A 7 -9.89 -26.88 10.35
CA GLY A 7 -11.33 -26.74 10.11
C GLY A 7 -12.05 -25.72 10.99
N ALA A 8 -11.34 -24.97 11.83
CA ALA A 8 -11.94 -23.87 12.59
C ALA A 8 -12.40 -22.75 11.66
N VAL A 9 -13.51 -22.10 12.01
CA VAL A 9 -13.96 -20.84 11.39
C VAL A 9 -13.88 -19.76 12.45
N ILE A 10 -13.11 -18.72 12.17
CA ILE A 10 -12.80 -17.64 13.11
C ILE A 10 -13.13 -16.32 12.43
N ASP A 11 -14.04 -15.55 13.04
CA ASP A 11 -14.39 -14.22 12.58
C ASP A 11 -13.95 -13.18 13.62
N ILE A 12 -13.15 -12.22 13.17
CA ILE A 12 -12.64 -11.11 13.96
C ILE A 12 -13.27 -9.85 13.37
N PHE A 13 -14.34 -9.38 14.02
CA PHE A 13 -15.20 -8.33 13.49
C PHE A 13 -15.40 -7.19 14.49
N GLY A 14 -15.34 -5.94 14.03
CA GLY A 14 -15.80 -4.79 14.80
C GLY A 14 -14.92 -4.39 15.99
N ASN A 15 -13.63 -4.76 16.00
CA ASN A 15 -12.74 -4.50 17.12
C ASN A 15 -11.90 -3.24 16.94
N THR A 16 -11.44 -2.65 18.05
CA THR A 16 -10.34 -1.67 18.03
C THR A 16 -9.11 -2.30 18.68
N LEU A 17 -8.09 -2.56 17.86
CA LEU A 17 -6.85 -3.25 18.23
C LEU A 17 -5.70 -2.25 18.13
N SER A 18 -5.30 -1.68 19.27
CA SER A 18 -4.26 -0.65 19.30
C SER A 18 -3.31 -0.77 20.48
N THR A 19 -2.11 -0.22 20.32
CA THR A 19 -1.05 -0.18 21.36
C THR A 19 -0.57 -1.56 21.84
N ASN A 20 -0.75 -2.61 21.02
CA ASN A 20 -0.20 -3.94 21.30
C ASN A 20 1.15 -4.13 20.61
N THR A 21 1.88 -5.19 20.97
CA THR A 21 3.01 -5.66 20.15
C THR A 21 2.53 -6.06 18.76
N ASN A 22 1.55 -6.97 18.70
CA ASN A 22 0.83 -7.33 17.48
C ASN A 22 -0.67 -7.13 17.73
N GLY A 23 -1.39 -6.48 16.80
CA GLY A 23 -2.85 -6.33 16.91
C GLY A 23 -3.55 -7.69 16.84
N ILE A 24 -3.24 -8.45 15.79
CA ILE A 24 -3.66 -9.85 15.60
C ILE A 24 -2.41 -10.68 15.33
N HIS A 25 -2.30 -11.81 16.00
CA HIS A 25 -1.24 -12.79 15.75
C HIS A 25 -1.87 -14.16 15.58
N SER A 26 -1.79 -14.69 14.36
CA SER A 26 -2.25 -16.02 13.98
C SER A 26 -1.09 -17.01 14.04
N GLU A 27 -1.29 -18.10 14.77
CA GLU A 27 -0.31 -19.17 14.96
C GLU A 27 -0.98 -20.55 14.85
N ARG A 28 -0.17 -21.60 14.60
CA ARG A 28 -0.61 -22.99 14.68
C ARG A 28 -1.27 -23.32 16.01
N TRP A 29 -2.31 -24.14 15.96
CA TRP A 29 -2.90 -24.75 17.15
C TRP A 29 -1.89 -25.58 17.96
N ARG A 30 -1.09 -26.41 17.29
CA ARG A 30 0.00 -27.21 17.88
C ARG A 30 1.02 -27.65 16.84
N THR A 31 2.21 -28.04 17.30
CA THR A 31 3.27 -28.61 16.45
C THR A 31 2.75 -29.81 15.65
N GLY A 32 3.01 -29.81 14.34
CA GLY A 32 2.60 -30.87 13.42
C GLY A 32 1.13 -30.87 13.01
N ALA A 33 0.31 -29.92 13.47
CA ALA A 33 -1.05 -29.76 12.96
C ALA A 33 -1.05 -29.17 11.54
N THR A 34 -1.92 -29.68 10.68
CA THR A 34 -2.26 -29.03 9.40
C THR A 34 -3.07 -27.78 9.68
N THR A 35 -2.77 -26.67 9.00
CA THR A 35 -3.56 -25.45 9.11
C THR A 35 -4.56 -25.39 7.96
N SER A 36 -5.83 -25.42 8.31
CA SER A 36 -6.97 -25.29 7.38
C SER A 36 -8.10 -24.47 8.02
N ALA A 37 -7.76 -23.63 8.99
CA ALA A 37 -8.71 -22.72 9.59
C ALA A 37 -9.07 -21.63 8.57
N LEU A 38 -10.36 -21.30 8.50
CA LEU A 38 -10.84 -20.12 7.79
C LEU A 38 -10.86 -18.97 8.80
N VAL A 39 -9.97 -18.00 8.61
CA VAL A 39 -9.93 -16.79 9.41
C VAL A 39 -10.37 -15.62 8.55
N THR A 40 -11.35 -14.87 9.05
CA THR A 40 -11.84 -13.63 8.45
C THR A 40 -11.63 -12.51 9.46
N VAL A 41 -11.03 -11.41 9.01
CA VAL A 41 -10.76 -10.22 9.79
C VAL A 41 -11.39 -9.06 9.02
N THR A 42 -12.49 -8.49 9.51
CA THR A 42 -13.16 -7.40 8.79
C THR A 42 -13.71 -6.36 9.75
N CYS A 43 -13.88 -5.13 9.29
CA CYS A 43 -14.50 -4.06 10.08
C CYS A 43 -13.76 -3.73 11.40
N ASN A 44 -12.45 -3.94 11.47
CA ASN A 44 -11.64 -3.60 12.65
C ASN A 44 -10.87 -2.30 12.45
N ASN A 45 -10.57 -1.61 13.56
CA ASN A 45 -9.63 -0.51 13.67
C ASN A 45 -8.30 -1.02 14.24
N ILE A 46 -7.34 -1.32 13.36
CA ILE A 46 -6.03 -1.90 13.68
C ILE A 46 -4.97 -0.81 13.52
N MET A 47 -4.54 -0.20 14.62
CA MET A 47 -3.68 0.99 14.55
C MET A 47 -2.73 1.10 15.73
N LYS A 48 -1.60 1.77 15.55
CA LYS A 48 -0.64 2.07 16.65
C LYS A 48 -0.11 0.81 17.37
N ASN A 49 -0.16 -0.37 16.74
CA ASN A 49 0.55 -1.55 17.22
C ASN A 49 2.04 -1.46 16.82
N ASN A 50 2.92 -1.99 17.67
CA ASN A 50 4.35 -1.69 17.64
C ASN A 50 5.17 -2.55 16.66
N GLN A 51 4.72 -3.75 16.33
CA GLN A 51 5.37 -4.61 15.33
C GLN A 51 4.45 -4.83 14.13
N PHE A 52 3.32 -5.51 14.32
CA PHE A 52 2.36 -5.76 13.26
C PHE A 52 0.94 -5.36 13.68
N GLY A 53 0.16 -4.85 12.73
CA GLY A 53 -1.29 -4.85 12.84
C GLY A 53 -1.82 -6.28 12.78
N MET A 54 -1.32 -7.06 11.83
CA MET A 54 -1.61 -8.47 11.71
C MET A 54 -0.37 -9.27 11.30
N ARG A 55 -0.04 -10.26 12.13
CA ARG A 55 1.02 -11.23 11.86
C ARG A 55 0.41 -12.62 11.67
N ASN A 56 0.72 -13.24 10.54
CA ASN A 56 0.37 -14.61 10.22
C ASN A 56 1.65 -15.44 10.13
N ASP A 57 1.82 -16.39 11.05
CA ASP A 57 2.95 -17.33 11.00
C ASP A 57 2.66 -18.56 10.11
N GLU A 58 1.45 -18.64 9.52
CA GLU A 58 1.03 -19.73 8.63
C GLU A 58 1.13 -19.38 7.15
N ALA A 59 1.25 -20.40 6.31
CA ALA A 59 1.22 -20.26 4.85
C ALA A 59 -0.19 -20.14 4.24
N VAL A 60 -1.24 -20.24 5.07
CA VAL A 60 -2.63 -20.09 4.60
C VAL A 60 -3.00 -18.61 4.68
N THR A 61 -3.42 -18.04 3.55
CA THR A 61 -3.83 -16.65 3.47
C THR A 61 -5.06 -16.38 4.33
N ILE A 62 -4.99 -15.32 5.15
CA ILE A 62 -6.10 -14.84 5.96
C ILE A 62 -6.78 -13.67 5.24
N MET A 63 -8.10 -13.70 5.14
CA MET A 63 -8.89 -12.61 4.56
C MET A 63 -9.00 -11.47 5.57
N ALA A 64 -8.37 -10.33 5.28
CA ALA A 64 -8.24 -9.17 6.17
C ALA A 64 -8.69 -7.86 5.51
N GLU A 65 -9.65 -7.94 4.59
CA GLU A 65 -10.23 -6.81 3.88
C GLU A 65 -11.10 -5.94 4.82
N ARG A 66 -11.35 -4.70 4.41
CA ARG A 66 -12.24 -3.73 5.08
C ARG A 66 -11.87 -3.48 6.55
N ASN A 67 -10.58 -3.46 6.86
CA ASN A 67 -10.05 -2.99 8.15
C ASN A 67 -9.37 -1.63 7.99
N TRP A 68 -9.47 -0.77 9.00
CA TRP A 68 -8.67 0.46 9.09
C TRP A 68 -7.31 0.12 9.69
N TRP A 69 -6.23 0.44 8.98
CA TRP A 69 -4.88 0.09 9.41
C TRP A 69 -4.13 1.23 10.12
N GLY A 70 -4.84 2.29 10.51
CA GLY A 70 -4.22 3.46 11.15
C GLY A 70 -3.78 4.56 10.18
N HIS A 71 -3.85 4.33 8.87
CA HIS A 71 -3.55 5.32 7.85
C HIS A 71 -4.34 5.06 6.56
N THR A 72 -4.63 6.13 5.81
CA THR A 72 -5.41 6.07 4.55
C THR A 72 -4.67 5.34 3.44
N SER A 73 -3.33 5.39 3.43
CA SER A 73 -2.49 4.58 2.53
C SER A 73 -2.46 3.08 2.87
N GLY A 74 -3.18 2.64 3.91
CA GLY A 74 -3.30 1.23 4.26
C GLY A 74 -2.12 0.69 5.07
N PRO A 75 -2.07 -0.64 5.28
CA PRO A 75 -1.01 -1.27 6.07
C PRO A 75 0.28 -1.32 5.27
N PHE A 76 1.43 -1.19 5.94
CA PHE A 76 2.71 -1.46 5.30
C PHE A 76 2.85 -2.96 4.95
N HIS A 77 3.21 -3.27 3.71
CA HIS A 77 3.70 -4.59 3.29
C HIS A 77 4.89 -4.44 2.34
N ALA A 78 6.00 -5.12 2.59
CA ALA A 78 7.27 -4.89 1.90
C ALA A 78 7.19 -4.97 0.36
N THR A 79 6.33 -5.84 -0.17
CA THR A 79 6.18 -6.04 -1.63
C THR A 79 4.84 -5.61 -2.19
N LEU A 80 3.79 -5.53 -1.36
CA LEU A 80 2.40 -5.35 -1.81
C LEU A 80 1.88 -3.95 -1.50
N ASN A 81 2.48 -3.25 -0.53
CA ASN A 81 2.16 -1.88 -0.17
C ASN A 81 3.31 -1.22 0.61
N HIS A 82 4.47 -1.03 -0.01
CA HIS A 82 5.68 -0.56 0.68
C HIS A 82 5.61 0.92 1.11
N HIS A 83 4.66 1.69 0.56
CA HIS A 83 4.37 3.06 1.00
C HIS A 83 3.19 3.14 1.98
N GLY A 84 2.65 1.99 2.42
CA GLY A 84 1.64 1.96 3.47
C GLY A 84 2.20 2.53 4.77
N ALA A 85 1.59 3.59 5.31
CA ALA A 85 2.01 4.22 6.56
C ALA A 85 1.18 3.75 7.77
N GLY A 86 0.24 2.82 7.53
CA GLY A 86 -0.50 2.13 8.58
C GLY A 86 0.33 1.03 9.24
N ASN A 87 -0.29 0.31 10.17
CA ASN A 87 0.33 -0.82 10.83
C ASN A 87 0.75 -1.90 9.84
N HIS A 88 1.93 -2.49 10.08
CA HIS A 88 2.52 -3.50 9.22
C HIS A 88 1.67 -4.78 9.17
N VAL A 89 1.68 -5.45 8.03
CA VAL A 89 1.15 -6.79 7.87
C VAL A 89 2.25 -7.72 7.36
N SER A 90 2.23 -8.97 7.81
CA SER A 90 3.12 -10.02 7.30
C SER A 90 2.63 -10.55 5.95
N ASP A 91 3.41 -11.46 5.36
CA ASP A 91 2.94 -12.31 4.26
C ASP A 91 1.67 -13.09 4.64
N PHE A 92 0.96 -13.58 3.62
CA PHE A 92 -0.28 -14.37 3.75
C PHE A 92 -1.41 -13.64 4.50
N VAL A 93 -1.49 -12.32 4.34
CA VAL A 93 -2.61 -11.49 4.80
C VAL A 93 -3.18 -10.76 3.59
N ASP A 94 -4.43 -11.04 3.25
CA ASP A 94 -5.14 -10.36 2.17
C ASP A 94 -5.85 -9.13 2.72
N PHE A 95 -5.17 -7.98 2.67
CA PHE A 95 -5.64 -6.74 3.28
C PHE A 95 -6.36 -5.81 2.28
N PHE A 96 -6.55 -6.22 1.02
CA PHE A 96 -7.13 -5.38 -0.02
C PHE A 96 -8.55 -5.82 -0.41
N PRO A 97 -9.54 -4.91 -0.45
CA PRO A 97 -9.44 -3.48 -0.14
C PRO A 97 -9.41 -3.23 1.36
N TRP A 98 -8.66 -2.23 1.83
CA TRP A 98 -8.72 -1.78 3.23
C TRP A 98 -9.71 -0.64 3.45
N GLY A 99 -10.04 -0.38 4.71
CA GLY A 99 -10.83 0.76 5.13
C GLY A 99 -10.03 2.05 5.13
N LEU A 100 -10.65 3.18 4.76
CA LEU A 100 -9.99 4.48 4.62
C LEU A 100 -10.29 5.45 5.77
N VAL A 101 -11.17 5.03 6.69
CA VAL A 101 -11.55 5.78 7.87
C VAL A 101 -11.67 4.83 9.04
N LEU A 102 -11.68 5.40 10.24
CA LEU A 102 -12.09 4.67 11.44
C LEU A 102 -13.51 4.13 11.26
N ASP A 103 -13.72 2.94 11.81
CA ASP A 103 -14.96 2.17 11.69
C ASP A 103 -15.40 2.00 10.23
N PRO A 104 -14.66 1.21 9.44
CA PRO A 104 -14.88 1.08 8.00
C PRO A 104 -16.22 0.42 7.62
N CYS A 105 -17.01 0.01 8.60
CA CYS A 105 -18.32 -0.61 8.42
C CYS A 105 -19.44 0.08 9.21
N ASP A 106 -19.21 1.28 9.76
CA ASP A 106 -20.25 2.05 10.47
C ASP A 106 -21.44 2.31 9.53
N PRO A 107 -22.67 1.86 9.88
CA PRO A 107 -23.86 2.13 9.10
C PRO A 107 -24.21 3.62 8.99
N LEU A 108 -23.66 4.52 9.82
CA LEU A 108 -23.85 5.97 9.68
C LEU A 108 -23.30 6.54 8.36
N ILE A 109 -22.41 5.81 7.66
CA ILE A 109 -21.89 6.20 6.34
C ILE A 109 -22.77 5.64 5.19
N SER A 110 -23.78 4.80 5.48
CA SER A 110 -24.53 4.04 4.46
C SER A 110 -25.50 4.85 3.58
N GLY A 111 -25.74 6.13 3.86
CA GLY A 111 -26.66 6.98 3.11
C GLY A 111 -25.94 7.97 2.20
N SER A 112 -25.74 7.61 0.92
CA SER A 112 -25.21 8.46 -0.19
C SER A 112 -23.71 8.75 -0.24
N GLU A 113 -23.02 8.92 0.88
CA GLU A 113 -21.57 9.20 0.86
C GLU A 113 -20.76 7.94 0.53
N TYR A 114 -20.98 6.80 1.20
CA TYR A 114 -20.24 5.55 0.94
C TYR A 114 -20.37 5.04 -0.51
N SER A 115 -21.53 5.24 -1.15
CA SER A 115 -21.80 4.77 -2.53
C SER A 115 -21.10 5.63 -3.59
N GLN A 116 -21.00 6.94 -3.37
CA GLN A 116 -20.22 7.83 -4.23
C GLN A 116 -18.72 7.67 -3.97
N VAL A 117 -18.37 7.47 -2.70
CA VAL A 117 -17.01 7.22 -2.22
C VAL A 117 -16.49 5.91 -2.82
N LEU A 118 -17.18 4.76 -2.73
CA LEU A 118 -16.77 3.51 -3.40
C LEU A 118 -16.72 3.62 -4.93
N LYS A 119 -17.68 4.31 -5.58
CA LYS A 119 -17.64 4.54 -7.04
C LYS A 119 -16.49 5.43 -7.47
N LYS A 120 -15.99 6.31 -6.60
CA LYS A 120 -14.79 7.14 -6.79
C LYS A 120 -13.52 6.44 -6.28
N GLN A 121 -13.63 5.44 -5.41
CA GLN A 121 -12.54 4.79 -4.66
C GLN A 121 -12.17 3.39 -5.16
N VAL A 122 -12.68 2.93 -6.30
CA VAL A 122 -12.35 1.59 -6.82
C VAL A 122 -10.82 1.41 -6.90
N CYS A 123 -10.04 2.49 -7.09
CA CYS A 123 -8.58 2.46 -7.11
C CYS A 123 -7.90 3.42 -6.09
N SER A 124 -8.37 3.53 -4.85
CA SER A 124 -7.79 4.49 -3.87
C SER A 124 -6.28 4.38 -3.69
N LEU A 125 -5.74 3.17 -3.58
CA LEU A 125 -4.30 2.94 -3.49
C LEU A 125 -3.58 3.40 -4.75
N ALA A 126 -4.05 2.96 -5.92
CA ALA A 126 -3.44 3.36 -7.18
C ALA A 126 -3.47 4.88 -7.36
N ARG A 127 -4.56 5.56 -6.96
CA ARG A 127 -4.65 7.02 -6.99
C ARG A 127 -3.68 7.67 -6.02
N TYR A 128 -3.56 7.14 -4.80
CA TYR A 128 -2.59 7.62 -3.83
C TYR A 128 -1.17 7.49 -4.38
N ASN A 129 -0.79 6.31 -4.88
CA ASN A 129 0.54 6.08 -5.44
C ASN A 129 0.79 6.93 -6.70
N VAL A 130 -0.21 7.16 -7.56
CA VAL A 130 -0.10 8.13 -8.66
C VAL A 130 0.17 9.54 -8.13
N GLN A 131 -0.52 9.98 -7.07
CA GLN A 131 -0.32 11.32 -6.49
C GLN A 131 1.06 11.47 -5.83
N GLU A 132 1.54 10.43 -5.14
CA GLU A 132 2.89 10.46 -4.56
C GLU A 132 3.96 10.47 -5.65
N ALA A 133 3.77 9.68 -6.71
CA ALA A 133 4.67 9.68 -7.87
C ALA A 133 4.68 11.04 -8.57
N GLU A 134 3.54 11.71 -8.70
CA GLU A 134 3.43 13.05 -9.28
C GLU A 134 4.20 14.10 -8.46
N LYS A 135 4.12 14.04 -7.13
CA LYS A 135 4.88 14.94 -6.25
C LYS A 135 6.39 14.70 -6.38
N LEU A 136 6.80 13.43 -6.42
CA LEU A 136 8.21 13.08 -6.56
C LEU A 136 8.74 13.48 -7.94
N LEU A 137 7.94 13.29 -8.99
CA LEU A 137 8.24 13.75 -10.34
C LEU A 137 8.50 15.27 -10.38
N GLU A 138 7.64 16.06 -9.74
CA GLU A 138 7.81 17.51 -9.63
C GLU A 138 9.13 17.88 -8.91
N SER A 139 9.48 17.16 -7.84
CA SER A 139 10.74 17.33 -7.12
C SER A 139 11.96 17.06 -8.01
N VAL A 140 12.02 15.89 -8.67
CA VAL A 140 13.19 15.51 -9.49
C VAL A 140 13.34 16.40 -10.73
N GLN A 141 12.23 16.84 -11.35
CA GLN A 141 12.26 17.83 -12.42
C GLN A 141 12.79 19.19 -11.92
N GLY A 142 12.45 19.57 -10.68
CA GLY A 142 13.02 20.72 -10.00
C GLY A 142 14.55 20.61 -9.84
N LEU A 143 15.04 19.46 -9.38
CA LEU A 143 16.48 19.18 -9.26
C LEU A 143 17.20 19.22 -10.60
N MET A 144 16.62 18.63 -11.65
CA MET A 144 17.15 18.72 -13.02
C MET A 144 17.27 20.17 -13.50
N GLY A 145 16.28 21.01 -13.18
CA GLY A 145 16.30 22.44 -13.50
C GLY A 145 17.41 23.21 -12.77
N LEU A 146 17.73 22.84 -11.53
CA LEU A 146 18.80 23.44 -10.74
C LEU A 146 20.20 23.07 -11.26
N LEU A 147 20.39 21.82 -11.70
CA LEU A 147 21.65 21.35 -12.26
C LEU A 147 21.98 21.99 -13.64
N GLY A 148 20.95 22.51 -14.33
CA GLY A 148 21.10 23.25 -15.57
C GLY A 148 21.36 22.39 -16.81
N VAL A 149 20.94 22.89 -17.98
CA VAL A 149 21.18 22.30 -19.31
C VAL A 149 22.44 22.92 -19.91
N ASP A 150 23.62 22.55 -19.42
CA ASP A 150 24.82 22.68 -20.25
C ASP A 150 25.04 21.33 -20.93
N GLU A 151 24.50 21.19 -22.15
CA GLU A 151 24.53 19.94 -22.93
C GLU A 151 25.95 19.40 -23.13
N ASN A 152 26.99 20.23 -22.94
CA ASN A 152 28.40 19.85 -23.06
C ASN A 152 29.02 19.33 -21.75
N LEU A 153 28.28 19.31 -20.63
CA LEU A 153 28.75 18.92 -19.30
C LEU A 153 27.83 17.90 -18.60
N LEU A 154 26.86 17.34 -19.31
CA LEU A 154 25.98 16.30 -18.80
C LEU A 154 26.79 15.04 -18.45
N SER A 155 26.86 14.75 -17.15
CA SER A 155 27.49 13.54 -16.64
C SER A 155 26.60 12.31 -16.88
N ASP A 156 27.19 11.13 -16.98
CA ASP A 156 26.45 9.87 -17.13
C ASP A 156 25.28 9.71 -16.12
N PRO A 157 25.45 10.06 -14.81
CA PRO A 157 24.35 10.01 -13.84
C PRO A 157 23.17 10.93 -14.16
N TYR A 158 23.41 12.09 -14.78
CA TYR A 158 22.32 12.98 -15.19
C TYR A 158 21.53 12.37 -16.35
N LEU A 159 22.23 11.81 -17.35
CA LEU A 159 21.60 11.17 -18.50
C LEU A 159 20.80 9.93 -18.08
N GLU A 160 21.32 9.17 -17.12
CA GLU A 160 20.61 8.04 -16.51
C GLU A 160 19.34 8.51 -15.77
N ALA A 161 19.45 9.54 -14.92
CA ALA A 161 18.30 10.13 -14.25
C ALA A 161 17.23 10.62 -15.23
N GLN A 162 17.64 11.26 -16.34
CA GLN A 162 16.73 11.69 -17.40
C GLN A 162 15.99 10.51 -18.05
N SER A 163 16.68 9.40 -18.31
CA SER A 163 16.08 8.18 -18.85
C SER A 163 15.07 7.57 -17.88
N LEU A 164 15.41 7.49 -16.59
CA LEU A 164 14.54 6.96 -15.54
C LEU A 164 13.27 7.79 -15.39
N ILE A 165 13.40 9.12 -15.40
CA ILE A 165 12.27 10.05 -15.34
C ILE A 165 11.34 9.86 -16.53
N ALA A 166 11.89 9.76 -17.75
CA ALA A 166 11.09 9.55 -18.96
C ALA A 166 10.30 8.22 -18.93
N GLU A 167 10.91 7.16 -18.41
CA GLU A 167 10.22 5.87 -18.22
C GLU A 167 9.12 5.97 -17.14
N ALA A 168 9.40 6.63 -16.02
CA ALA A 168 8.43 6.86 -14.96
C ALA A 168 7.21 7.66 -15.43
N GLU A 169 7.40 8.71 -16.23
CA GLU A 169 6.31 9.49 -16.84
C GLU A 169 5.42 8.63 -17.72
N ALA A 170 6.01 7.73 -18.54
CA ALA A 170 5.26 6.82 -19.40
C ALA A 170 4.44 5.79 -18.60
N LEU A 171 4.94 5.35 -17.45
CA LEU A 171 4.20 4.49 -16.53
C LEU A 171 3.08 5.26 -15.83
N LEU A 172 3.33 6.51 -15.42
CA LEU A 172 2.32 7.36 -14.77
C LEU A 172 1.15 7.71 -15.69
N GLU A 173 1.42 7.96 -16.98
CA GLU A 173 0.39 8.14 -18.00
C GLU A 173 -0.60 6.96 -17.99
N LYS A 174 -0.07 5.74 -18.02
CA LYS A 174 -0.87 4.50 -18.00
C LYS A 174 -1.58 4.32 -16.66
N ALA A 175 -0.87 4.56 -15.55
CA ALA A 175 -1.43 4.45 -14.20
C ALA A 175 -2.64 5.38 -14.01
N ARG A 176 -2.54 6.64 -14.46
CA ARG A 176 -3.65 7.62 -14.45
C ARG A 176 -4.86 7.10 -15.23
N LEU A 177 -4.66 6.55 -16.42
CA LEU A 177 -5.75 6.02 -17.25
C LEU A 177 -6.50 4.88 -16.52
N PHE A 178 -5.76 3.97 -15.89
CA PHE A 178 -6.36 2.90 -15.09
C PHE A 178 -7.09 3.44 -13.85
N CYS A 179 -6.57 4.49 -13.22
CA CYS A 179 -7.14 5.14 -12.03
C CYS A 179 -8.39 5.98 -12.32
N GLN A 180 -8.44 6.71 -13.44
CA GLN A 180 -9.52 7.67 -13.75
C GLN A 180 -10.85 6.97 -14.04
N ASN A 181 -10.80 5.81 -14.68
CA ASN A 181 -12.00 5.09 -15.11
C ASN A 181 -12.28 3.82 -14.29
N SER A 182 -11.52 3.59 -13.21
CA SER A 182 -11.61 2.35 -12.42
C SER A 182 -11.46 1.08 -13.27
N GLN A 183 -10.70 1.15 -14.37
CA GLN A 183 -10.65 0.09 -15.37
C GLN A 183 -9.83 -1.11 -14.90
N ASN A 184 -8.75 -0.89 -14.15
CA ASN A 184 -7.93 -1.95 -13.56
C ASN A 184 -7.03 -1.40 -12.45
N CYS A 185 -7.52 -1.43 -11.21
CA CYS A 185 -6.84 -0.79 -10.09
C CYS A 185 -5.55 -1.46 -9.66
N ILE A 186 -5.44 -2.77 -9.88
CA ILE A 186 -4.20 -3.51 -9.61
C ILE A 186 -3.14 -3.06 -10.62
N ALA A 187 -3.47 -3.05 -11.91
CA ALA A 187 -2.54 -2.57 -12.95
C ALA A 187 -2.16 -1.10 -12.73
N GLY A 188 -3.14 -0.23 -12.43
CA GLY A 188 -2.86 1.17 -12.12
C GLY A 188 -1.95 1.33 -10.90
N ASN A 189 -2.14 0.51 -9.87
CA ASN A 189 -1.27 0.53 -8.70
C ASN A 189 0.14 0.05 -9.01
N THR A 190 0.27 -1.09 -9.69
CA THR A 190 1.56 -1.65 -10.07
C THR A 190 2.38 -0.65 -10.87
N LEU A 191 1.76 0.00 -11.86
CA LEU A 191 2.42 1.01 -12.69
C LEU A 191 2.81 2.26 -11.89
N ALA A 192 1.98 2.70 -10.95
CA ALA A 192 2.31 3.83 -10.08
C ALA A 192 3.48 3.53 -9.14
N VAL A 193 3.53 2.31 -8.59
CA VAL A 193 4.62 1.84 -7.73
C VAL A 193 5.93 1.68 -8.50
N GLU A 194 5.85 1.17 -9.72
CA GLU A 194 7.01 1.06 -10.61
C GLU A 194 7.55 2.46 -10.98
N ALA A 195 6.66 3.41 -11.28
CA ALA A 195 7.06 4.81 -11.49
C ALA A 195 7.73 5.43 -10.25
N LEU A 196 7.19 5.20 -9.05
CA LEU A 196 7.82 5.65 -7.80
C LEU A 196 9.24 5.11 -7.64
N THR A 197 9.44 3.82 -7.94
CA THR A 197 10.76 3.18 -7.85
C THR A 197 11.78 3.85 -8.78
N LEU A 198 11.39 4.15 -10.02
CA LEU A 198 12.26 4.81 -11.00
C LEU A 198 12.57 6.27 -10.60
N LEU A 199 11.57 6.97 -10.05
CA LEU A 199 11.74 8.35 -9.60
C LEU A 199 12.64 8.44 -8.36
N ASP A 200 12.57 7.48 -7.43
CA ASP A 200 13.48 7.41 -6.30
C ASP A 200 14.93 7.21 -6.77
N GLN A 201 15.16 6.29 -7.74
CA GLN A 201 16.48 6.10 -8.34
C GLN A 201 17.01 7.37 -9.04
N ALA A 202 16.14 8.05 -9.78
CA ALA A 202 16.49 9.33 -10.40
C ALA A 202 16.83 10.39 -9.36
N ASN A 203 16.07 10.45 -8.26
CA ASN A 203 16.32 11.39 -7.16
C ASN A 203 17.70 11.15 -6.53
N GLU A 204 18.06 9.90 -6.23
CA GLU A 204 19.38 9.55 -5.67
C GLU A 204 20.53 9.99 -6.59
N LEU A 205 20.40 9.76 -7.90
CA LEU A 205 21.40 10.18 -8.88
C LEU A 205 21.55 11.71 -8.92
N LEU A 206 20.43 12.44 -8.92
CA LEU A 206 20.43 13.90 -8.98
C LEU A 206 20.95 14.54 -7.69
N GLU A 207 20.59 13.99 -6.53
CA GLU A 207 21.13 14.43 -5.23
C GLU A 207 22.65 14.22 -5.16
N ALA A 208 23.15 13.08 -5.65
CA ALA A 208 24.59 12.81 -5.70
C ALA A 208 25.38 13.81 -6.57
N LEU A 209 24.73 14.44 -7.55
CA LEU A 209 25.33 15.50 -8.38
C LEU A 209 25.38 16.86 -7.67
N LEU A 210 24.58 17.07 -6.63
CA LEU A 210 24.50 18.33 -5.88
C LEU A 210 25.49 18.39 -4.70
N GLY A 211 26.06 17.25 -4.27
CA GLY A 211 27.16 17.20 -3.30
C GLY A 211 27.02 16.12 -2.24
#